data_AF-A0AB34HU64-F1
#
_entry.id   AF-A0AB34HU64-F1
#
_cell.length_a   1.000
_cell.length_b   1.000
_cell.length_c   1.000
_cell.angle_alpha   90.00
_cell.angle_beta   90.00
_cell.angle_gamma   90.00
#
_symmetry.space_group_name_H-M   'P 1'
#
loop_
_entity.id
_entity.type
_entity.pdbx_description
1 polymer ?
#
loop_
_entity_poly.entity_id
_entity_poly.type
_entity_poly.pdbx_seq_one_letter_code
_entity_poly.pdbx_strand_id
1 'polypeptide(L)'
;MAQGLYHEEFARAGKQAGLQVWRIEKLELVAVPEGAYGDFYVGDAYLVLHTTQARRGFTYRLHFWLGERRRAAGPGRAQVGEGRGRWGLRFAGWGAGQR
;
A
#
# COMPACT_ATOMS: atom_id res chain seq x y z
N MET A 1 29.53 1.58 -6.74
CA MET A 1 28.27 1.24 -7.44
C MET A 1 27.36 0.59 -6.40
N ALA A 2 26.35 1.29 -5.91
CA ALA A 2 25.39 0.67 -5.00
C ALA A 2 24.78 -0.54 -5.72
N GLN A 3 24.85 -1.72 -5.13
CA GLN A 3 24.10 -2.87 -5.60
C GLN A 3 22.63 -2.47 -5.53
N GLY A 4 22.08 -2.07 -6.68
CA GLY A 4 20.68 -1.69 -6.79
C GLY A 4 19.86 -2.86 -6.29
N LEU A 5 18.99 -2.61 -5.31
CA LEU A 5 17.94 -3.52 -4.90
C LEU A 5 16.98 -3.64 -6.10
N TYR A 6 17.32 -4.50 -7.06
CA TYR A 6 16.49 -4.82 -8.20
C TYR A 6 15.36 -5.73 -7.70
N HIS A 7 14.13 -5.21 -7.76
CA HIS A 7 12.92 -5.98 -7.51
C HIS A 7 12.10 -6.01 -8.80
N GLU A 8 11.55 -7.17 -9.16
CA GLU A 8 10.84 -7.36 -10.43
C GLU A 8 9.65 -6.39 -10.59
N GLU A 9 8.95 -6.11 -9.48
CA GLU A 9 7.87 -5.14 -9.44
C GLU A 9 8.30 -3.71 -9.79
N PHE A 10 9.54 -3.31 -9.47
CA PHE A 10 10.05 -1.99 -9.87
C PHE A 10 10.30 -1.91 -11.38
N ALA A 11 10.59 -3.04 -12.04
CA ALA A 11 10.70 -3.07 -13.49
C ALA A 11 9.33 -2.91 -14.19
N ARG A 12 8.21 -3.11 -13.48
CA ARG A 12 6.84 -2.98 -14.01
C ARG A 12 6.13 -1.71 -13.55
N ALA A 13 6.56 -1.12 -12.43
CA ALA A 13 6.00 0.09 -11.87
C ALA A 13 6.06 1.28 -12.83
N GLY A 14 4.96 2.01 -12.98
CA GLY A 14 4.92 3.30 -13.68
C GLY A 14 5.02 3.24 -15.21
N LYS A 15 5.01 2.05 -15.81
CA LYS A 15 5.08 1.89 -17.27
C LYS A 15 3.82 2.32 -18.03
N GLN A 16 2.68 2.34 -17.34
CA GLN A 16 1.39 2.73 -17.88
C GLN A 16 0.64 3.61 -16.88
N ALA A 17 -0.25 4.47 -17.39
CA ALA A 17 -1.16 5.21 -16.54
C ALA A 17 -2.11 4.25 -15.82
N GLY A 18 -2.37 4.52 -14.54
CA GLY A 18 -3.19 3.65 -13.71
C GLY A 18 -2.74 3.65 -12.25
N LEU A 19 -3.44 2.83 -11.47
CA LEU A 19 -3.13 2.59 -10.06
C LEU A 19 -2.46 1.23 -9.94
N GLN A 20 -1.31 1.18 -9.26
CA GLN A 20 -0.63 -0.05 -8.89
C GLN A 20 -0.52 -0.10 -7.38
N VAL A 21 -0.91 -1.22 -6.80
CA VAL A 21 -0.88 -1.45 -5.35
C VAL A 21 -0.06 -2.69 -5.06
N TRP A 22 0.86 -2.57 -4.10
CA TRP A 22 1.64 -3.69 -3.58
C TRP A 22 1.41 -3.83 -2.09
N ARG A 23 1.39 -5.07 -1.62
CA ARG A 23 1.47 -5.44 -0.22
C ARG A 23 2.90 -5.87 0.10
N ILE A 24 3.42 -5.45 1.25
CA ILE A 24 4.72 -5.87 1.72
C ILE A 24 4.54 -7.15 2.54
N GLU A 25 5.03 -8.27 2.02
CA GLU A 25 4.98 -9.57 2.68
C GLU A 25 6.39 -10.09 2.88
N LYS A 26 6.79 -10.33 4.13
CA LYS A 26 8.13 -10.87 4.45
C LYS A 26 9.28 -10.08 3.80
N LEU A 27 9.14 -8.75 3.73
CA LEU A 27 10.06 -7.80 3.09
C LEU A 27 10.10 -7.84 1.55
N GLU A 28 9.17 -8.53 0.90
CA GLU A 28 9.00 -8.58 -0.55
C GLU A 28 7.76 -7.77 -0.99
N LEU A 29 7.81 -7.17 -2.19
CA LEU A 29 6.66 -6.48 -2.78
C LEU A 29 5.80 -7.49 -3.54
N VAL A 30 4.58 -7.72 -3.05
CA VAL A 30 3.59 -8.58 -3.71
C VAL A 30 2.52 -7.71 -4.35
N ALA A 31 2.32 -7.84 -5.66
CA ALA A 31 1.28 -7.12 -6.37
C ALA A 31 -0.12 -7.52 -5.85
N VAL A 32 -0.93 -6.54 -5.49
CA VAL A 32 -2.32 -6.76 -5.12
C VAL A 32 -3.14 -6.89 -6.41
N PRO A 33 -4.05 -7.87 -6.52
CA PRO A 33 -4.94 -7.98 -7.66
C PRO A 33 -5.93 -6.80 -7.69
N GLU A 34 -6.25 -6.28 -8.87
CA GLU A 34 -7.12 -5.10 -9.04
C GLU A 34 -8.49 -5.24 -8.36
N GLY A 35 -9.06 -6.46 -8.33
CA GLY A 35 -10.32 -6.74 -7.66
C GLY A 35 -10.28 -6.60 -6.13
N ALA A 36 -9.09 -6.52 -5.52
CA ALA A 36 -8.88 -6.30 -4.10
C ALA A 36 -8.37 -4.88 -3.78
N TYR A 37 -8.34 -3.98 -4.77
CA TYR A 37 -7.96 -2.59 -4.52
C TYR A 37 -8.97 -1.93 -3.57
N GLY A 38 -8.46 -1.36 -2.47
CA GLY A 38 -9.28 -0.76 -1.42
C GLY A 38 -9.53 -1.67 -0.20
N ASP A 39 -9.23 -2.96 -0.31
CA ASP A 39 -9.28 -3.90 0.81
C ASP A 39 -7.88 -4.04 1.42
N PHE A 40 -7.61 -3.28 2.47
CA PHE A 40 -6.32 -3.26 3.16
C PHE A 40 -6.40 -3.95 4.52
N TYR A 41 -5.49 -4.89 4.76
CA TYR A 41 -5.35 -5.56 6.06
C TYR A 41 -4.65 -4.66 7.08
N VAL A 42 -5.34 -4.33 8.19
CA VAL A 42 -4.89 -3.44 9.28
C VAL A 42 -3.49 -3.73 9.82
N GLY A 43 -3.01 -4.98 9.75
CA GLY A 43 -1.69 -5.36 10.27
C GLY A 43 -0.54 -5.36 9.25
N ASP A 44 -0.83 -5.12 7.97
CA ASP A 44 0.14 -5.23 6.88
C ASP A 44 0.64 -3.85 6.44
N ALA A 45 1.64 -3.80 5.57
CA ALA A 45 2.08 -2.55 4.94
C ALA A 45 1.85 -2.60 3.43
N TYR A 46 1.52 -1.45 2.85
CA TYR A 46 1.20 -1.34 1.43
C TYR A 46 1.90 -0.14 0.79
N LEU A 47 2.20 -0.29 -0.49
CA LEU A 47 2.67 0.76 -1.38
C LEU A 47 1.64 0.98 -2.49
N VAL A 48 1.35 2.23 -2.79
CA VAL A 48 0.36 2.63 -3.79
C VAL A 48 1.01 3.64 -4.72
N LEU A 49 1.19 3.26 -5.98
CA LEU A 49 1.68 4.13 -7.05
C LEU A 49 0.51 4.50 -7.96
N HIS A 50 0.23 5.79 -8.05
CA HIS A 50 -0.68 6.34 -9.03
C HIS A 50 0.11 7.03 -10.14
N THR A 51 0.02 6.47 -11.34
CA THR A 51 0.67 6.99 -12.55
C THR A 51 -0.37 7.69 -13.41
N THR A 52 -0.16 8.96 -13.70
CA THR A 52 -1.06 9.77 -14.52
C THR A 52 -0.35 10.19 -15.79
N GLN A 53 -1.00 10.03 -16.95
CA GLN A 53 -0.46 10.52 -18.21
C GLN A 53 -0.67 12.04 -18.29
N ALA A 54 0.42 12.77 -18.45
CA ALA A 54 0.43 14.21 -18.67
C ALA A 54 0.75 14.52 -20.14
N ARG A 55 0.61 15.79 -20.53
CA ARG A 55 0.93 16.24 -21.91
C ARG A 55 2.37 15.93 -22.35
N ARG A 56 3.30 15.73 -21.40
CA ARG A 56 4.72 15.44 -21.66
C ARG A 56 5.24 14.26 -20.83
N GLY A 57 4.54 13.13 -20.87
CA GLY A 57 4.98 11.88 -20.23
C GLY A 57 4.12 11.48 -19.04
N PHE A 58 4.73 10.89 -18.02
CA PHE A 58 4.02 10.38 -16.84
C PHE A 58 4.32 11.20 -15.58
N THR A 59 3.31 11.40 -14.76
CA THR A 59 3.41 11.96 -13.41
C THR A 59 3.09 10.88 -12.40
N TYR A 60 3.96 10.72 -11.41
CA TYR A 60 3.89 9.66 -10.42
C TYR A 60 3.53 10.23 -9.05
N ARG A 61 2.58 9.59 -8.36
CA ARG A 61 2.26 9.85 -6.96
C ARG A 61 2.42 8.55 -6.19
N LEU A 62 3.43 8.48 -5.33
CA LEU A 62 3.70 7.32 -4.49
C LEU A 62 3.21 7.59 -3.07
N HIS A 63 2.40 6.67 -2.56
CA HIS A 63 1.89 6.67 -1.20
C HIS A 63 2.27 5.35 -0.53
N PHE A 64 2.51 5.40 0.77
CA PHE A 64 2.72 4.22 1.58
C PHE A 64 1.72 4.22 2.73
N TRP A 65 1.30 3.03 3.12
CA TRP A 65 0.45 2.81 4.27
C TRP A 65 1.10 1.79 5.18
N LEU A 66 1.17 2.12 6.46
CA LEU A 66 1.71 1.26 7.51
C LEU A 66 0.55 0.85 8.39
N GLY A 67 0.16 -0.40 8.31
CA GLY A 67 -0.84 -0.98 9.18
C GLY A 67 -0.39 -0.94 10.63
N GLU A 68 -1.34 -0.72 11.52
CA GLU A 68 -1.09 -0.76 12.95
C GLU A 68 -0.95 -2.21 13.40
N ARG A 69 0.30 -2.66 13.56
CA ARG A 69 0.57 -3.94 14.21
C ARG A 69 0.33 -3.80 15.70
N ARG A 70 -0.87 -4.18 16.16
CA ARG A 70 -1.18 -4.24 17.59
C ARG A 70 -0.21 -5.23 18.25
N ARG A 71 0.69 -4.73 19.08
CA ARG A 71 1.53 -5.58 19.94
C ARG A 71 0.57 -6.40 20.80
N ALA A 72 0.71 -7.73 20.77
CA ALA A 72 -0.10 -8.60 21.62
C ALA A 72 0.10 -8.17 23.08
N ALA A 73 -0.94 -7.61 23.69
CA ALA A 73 -0.91 -7.20 25.08
C ALA A 73 -1.09 -8.44 25.95
N GLY A 74 0.01 -9.13 26.27
CA GLY A 74 0.09 -10.20 27.28
C GLY A 74 -0.84 -11.42 27.07
N PRO A 75 -0.60 -12.53 27.78
CA PRO A 75 -1.50 -13.66 27.73
C PRO A 75 -2.79 -13.31 28.50
N GLY A 76 -3.91 -13.13 27.79
CA GLY A 76 -5.21 -12.96 28.47
C GLY A 76 -6.34 -12.25 27.74
N ARG A 77 -6.17 -11.79 26.48
CA ARG A 77 -7.29 -11.21 25.73
C ARG A 77 -7.46 -11.87 24.36
N ALA A 78 -8.34 -12.86 24.31
CA ALA A 78 -8.91 -13.32 23.04
C ALA A 78 -9.66 -12.14 22.40
N GLN A 79 -9.26 -11.76 21.20
CA GLN A 79 -10.10 -10.96 20.31
C GLN A 79 -10.08 -11.60 18.93
N VAL A 80 -11.21 -12.20 18.57
CA VAL A 80 -11.57 -12.50 17.19
C VAL A 80 -11.68 -11.17 16.46
N GLY A 81 -10.90 -11.02 15.40
CA GLY A 81 -10.85 -9.80 14.59
C GLY A 81 -10.38 -10.10 13.18
N GLU A 82 -11.01 -11.08 12.52
CA GLU A 82 -10.86 -11.27 11.09
C GLU A 82 -11.86 -10.35 10.38
N GLY A 83 -11.46 -9.09 10.20
CA GLY A 83 -12.28 -8.07 9.55
C GLY A 83 -11.62 -7.59 8.27
N ARG A 84 -12.15 -8.00 7.11
CA ARG A 84 -11.89 -7.32 5.83
C ARG A 84 -12.65 -6.00 5.86
N GLY A 85 -11.95 -4.87 5.98
CA GLY A 85 -12.55 -3.55 5.91
C GLY A 85 -12.49 -3.01 4.49
N ARG A 86 -13.66 -2.82 3.86
CA ARG A 86 -13.79 -2.15 2.56
C ARG A 86 -13.68 -0.65 2.77
N TRP A 87 -12.55 -0.05 2.41
CA TRP A 87 -12.39 1.41 2.47
C TRP A 87 -12.58 2.00 1.08
N GLY A 88 -13.66 2.79 0.93
CA GLY A 88 -13.93 3.55 -0.28
C GLY A 88 -12.79 4.51 -0.60
N LEU A 89 -12.31 4.46 -1.84
CA LEU A 89 -11.30 5.35 -2.41
C LEU A 89 -11.67 6.83 -2.19
N ARG A 90 -11.16 7.42 -1.11
CA ARG A 90 -10.97 8.87 -0.99
C ARG A 90 -9.49 9.15 -0.90
N PHE A 91 -8.88 9.36 -2.06
CA PHE A 91 -7.63 10.10 -2.15
C PHE A 91 -7.91 11.56 -1.76
N ALA A 92 -7.83 11.86 -0.46
CA ALA A 92 -7.81 13.22 0.06
C ALA A 92 -6.51 13.38 0.85
N GLY A 93 -5.67 14.30 0.37
CA GLY A 93 -4.36 14.56 0.96
C GLY A 93 -4.42 15.06 2.40
N TRP A 94 -3.27 14.94 3.05
CA TRP A 94 -2.79 15.78 4.14
C TRP A 94 -3.59 15.83 5.46
N GLY A 95 -2.90 15.41 6.53
CA GLY A 95 -2.77 16.18 7.77
C GLY A 95 -4.03 16.75 8.41
N ALA A 96 -4.55 16.01 9.39
CA ALA A 96 -5.07 16.57 10.64
C ALA A 96 -4.67 15.54 11.72
N GLY A 97 -3.85 15.82 12.73
CA GLY A 97 -3.69 17.09 13.40
C GLY A 97 -4.96 17.39 14.22
N GLN A 98 -4.97 16.91 15.46
CA GLN A 98 -5.89 17.22 16.57
C GLN A 98 -7.27 16.52 16.56
N ARG A 99 -7.46 15.55 17.47
CA ARG A 99 -8.03 15.78 18.81
C ARG A 99 -7.71 14.61 19.73
#